data_AF-A0A078BFI6-F1
#
_entry.id   AF-A0A078BFI6-F1
#
_cell.length_a   1.000
_cell.length_b   1.000
_cell.length_c   1.000
_cell.angle_alpha   90.00
_cell.angle_beta   90.00
_cell.angle_gamma   90.00
#
_symmetry.space_group_name_H-M   'P 1'
#
loop_
_entity.id
_entity.type
_entity.pdbx_description
1 polymer ?
#
loop_
_entity_poly.entity_id
_entity_poly.type
_entity_poly.pdbx_seq_one_letter_code
_entity_poly.pdbx_strand_id
1 'polypeptide(L)' 'MAPPEYERGWKDVVLVRRNQTVRLVARFDQPAGKDHPFMYHCHILEHEDNGMMGQFTVA' A
#
# COMPACT_ATOMS: atom_id res chain seq x y z
N MET A 1 12.51 2.40 -15.11
CA MET A 1 13.59 2.72 -14.17
C MET A 1 13.56 1.69 -13.06
N ALA A 2 14.71 1.12 -12.68
CA ALA A 2 14.80 0.20 -11.56
C ALA A 2 14.78 0.98 -10.22
N PRO A 3 14.19 0.44 -9.13
CA PRO A 3 14.21 1.09 -7.82
C PRO A 3 15.65 1.27 -7.27
N PRO A 4 15.88 2.28 -6.41
CA PRO A 4 17.10 2.42 -5.63
C PRO A 4 17.42 1.16 -4.82
N GLU A 5 18.70 0.96 -4.47
CA GLU A 5 19.17 -0.26 -3.80
C GLU A 5 18.41 -0.65 -2.55
N TYR A 6 18.15 0.34 -1.69
CA TYR A 6 17.41 0.14 -0.44
C TYR A 6 15.90 -0.13 -0.65
N GLU A 7 15.40 -0.07 -1.88
CA GLU A 7 14.00 -0.36 -2.25
C GLU A 7 13.86 -1.62 -3.12
N ARG A 8 14.95 -2.35 -3.41
CA ARG A 8 14.90 -3.57 -4.24
C ARG A 8 14.45 -4.82 -3.49
N GLY A 9 14.30 -4.75 -2.17
CA GLY A 9 13.80 -5.84 -1.33
C GLY A 9 12.29 -5.82 -1.12
N TRP A 10 11.81 -6.71 -0.25
CA TRP A 10 10.42 -6.72 0.19
C TRP A 10 10.11 -5.52 1.07
N LYS A 11 8.97 -4.88 0.79
CA LYS A 11 8.45 -3.74 1.56
C LYS A 11 6.93 -3.81 1.62
N ASP A 12 6.40 -3.28 2.71
CA ASP A 12 4.98 -3.05 2.96
C ASP A 12 4.62 -1.56 2.82
N VAL A 13 5.57 -0.65 3.06
CA VAL A 13 5.42 0.79 2.94
C VAL A 13 6.43 1.39 1.95
N VAL A 14 5.96 2.31 1.11
CA VAL A 14 6.80 3.07 0.16
C VAL A 14 6.51 4.56 0.26
N LEU A 15 7.57 5.38 0.17
CA LEU A 15 7.42 6.83 0.08
C LEU A 15 7.08 7.24 -1.35
N VAL A 16 5.89 7.80 -1.54
CA VAL A 16 5.48 8.42 -2.81
C VAL A 16 5.70 9.92 -2.72
N ARG A 17 6.67 10.46 -3.47
CA ARG A 17 6.95 11.89 -3.52
C ARG A 17 5.90 12.63 -4.36
N ARG A 18 5.85 13.95 -4.23
CA ARG A 18 5.02 14.83 -5.06
C ARG A 18 5.30 14.56 -6.55
N ASN A 19 4.24 14.40 -7.33
CA ASN A 19 4.28 14.11 -8.78
C ASN A 19 5.01 12.80 -9.14
N GLN A 20 5.22 11.91 -8.17
CA GLN A 20 5.78 10.59 -8.41
C GLN A 20 4.65 9.57 -8.58
N THR A 21 4.87 8.60 -9.46
CA THR A 21 4.05 7.38 -9.54
C THR A 21 4.92 6.19 -9.22
N VAL A 22 4.44 5.30 -8.35
CA VAL A 22 5.11 4.06 -7.97
C VAL A 22 4.27 2.89 -8.47
N ARG A 23 4.94 1.86 -8.98
CA ARG A 23 4.30 0.59 -9.37
C ARG A 23 4.82 -0.51 -8.46
N LEU A 24 3.88 -1.22 -7.83
CA LEU A 24 4.15 -2.29 -6.87
C LEU A 24 3.68 -3.63 -7.43
N VAL A 25 4.30 -4.71 -6.96
CA VAL A 25 3.84 -6.09 -7.19
C VAL A 25 3.76 -6.73 -5.82
N ALA A 26 2.59 -7.27 -5.48
CA ALA A 26 2.32 -7.91 -4.19
C ALA A 26 1.64 -9.25 -4.42
N ARG A 27 1.89 -10.21 -3.51
CA ARG A 27 1.19 -11.49 -3.46
C ARG A 27 0.39 -11.55 -2.16
N PHE A 28 -0.87 -11.93 -2.26
CA PHE A 28 -1.76 -12.09 -1.11
C PHE A 28 -2.06 -13.58 -0.95
N ASP A 29 -1.50 -14.19 0.09
CA ASP A 29 -1.65 -15.62 0.39
C ASP A 29 -2.73 -15.87 1.47
N GLN A 30 -3.44 -14.82 1.90
CA GLN A 30 -4.48 -14.86 2.93
C GLN A 30 -5.81 -14.30 2.37
N PRO A 31 -6.95 -14.92 2.67
CA PRO A 31 -8.25 -14.42 2.23
C PRO A 31 -8.64 -13.17 3.01
N ALA A 32 -9.33 -12.24 2.34
CA ALA A 32 -9.92 -11.06 2.95
C ALA A 32 -11.32 -10.84 2.39
N GLY A 33 -12.32 -11.21 3.20
CA GLY A 33 -13.73 -11.12 2.85
C GLY A 33 -14.30 -9.70 3.03
N LYS A 34 -15.57 -9.53 2.66
CA LYS A 34 -16.26 -8.23 2.78
C LYS A 34 -16.40 -7.73 4.22
N ASP A 35 -16.49 -8.65 5.18
CA ASP A 35 -16.61 -8.30 6.60
C ASP A 35 -15.26 -7.89 7.23
N HIS A 36 -14.16 -8.37 6.65
CA HIS A 36 -12.79 -8.10 7.11
C HIS A 36 -11.84 -7.89 5.90
N PRO A 37 -11.97 -6.76 5.19
CA PRO A 37 -11.11 -6.46 4.05
C PRO A 37 -9.71 -6.02 4.51
N PHE A 38 -8.71 -6.17 3.64
CA PHE A 38 -7.41 -5.55 3.86
C PHE A 38 -7.47 -4.04 3.62
N MET A 39 -6.56 -3.31 4.27
CA MET A 39 -6.44 -1.87 4.15
C MET A 39 -5.19 -1.49 3.36
N TYR A 40 -5.27 -0.35 2.68
CA TYR A 40 -4.11 0.40 2.23
C TYR A 40 -4.41 1.88 2.46
N HIS A 41 -3.43 2.63 2.95
CA HIS A 41 -3.66 4.02 3.32
C HIS A 41 -2.35 4.80 3.32
N CYS A 42 -2.47 6.13 3.41
CA CYS A 42 -1.33 6.96 3.76
C CYS A 42 -0.97 6.70 5.22
N HIS A 43 0.29 6.39 5.50
CA HIS A 43 0.75 6.13 6.88
C HIS A 43 1.02 7.41 7.69
N ILE A 44 0.60 8.57 7.17
CA ILE A 44 0.52 9.83 7.91
C ILE A 44 -0.86 9.86 8.57
N LEU A 45 -0.91 9.73 9.89
CA LEU A 45 -2.15 9.50 10.65
C LEU A 45 -3.20 10.58 10.37
N GLU A 46 -2.77 11.85 10.27
CA GLU A 46 -3.65 12.96 9.97
C GLU A 46 -4.28 12.86 8.57
N HIS A 47 -3.59 12.23 7.61
CA HIS A 47 -4.15 11.99 6.28
C HIS A 47 -5.08 10.78 6.27
N GLU A 48 -4.71 9.71 6.98
CA GLU A 48 -5.52 8.51 7.19
C GLU A 48 -6.88 8.87 7.79
N ASP A 49 -6.88 9.60 8.92
CA ASP A 49 -8.07 10.01 9.65
C ASP A 49 -8.95 10.96 8.82
N ASN A 50 -8.34 11.73 7.91
CA ASN A 50 -9.06 12.59 6.96
C ASN A 50 -9.52 11.85 5.68
N GLY A 51 -9.50 10.52 5.69
CA GLY A 51 -10.10 9.68 4.65
C GLY A 51 -9.15 9.20 3.56
N MET A 52 -7.83 9.36 3.72
CA MET A 52 -6.84 8.82 2.77
C MET A 52 -6.56 7.33 2.99
N MET A 53 -7.64 6.55 3.11
CA MET A 53 -7.66 5.10 3.33
C MET A 53 -8.57 4.43 2.30
N GLY A 54 -8.16 3.26 1.82
CA GLY A 54 -8.96 2.38 0.98
C GLY A 54 -8.90 0.94 1.47
N GLN A 55 -9.81 0.12 0.96
CA GLN A 55 -9.96 -1.28 1.32
C GLN A 55 -10.08 -2.14 0.07
N PHE A 56 -9.66 -3.40 0.18
CA PHE A 56 -9.84 -4.39 -0.89
C PHE A 56 -10.04 -5.80 -0.32
N THR A 57 -10.68 -6.64 -1.12
CA THR A 57 -10.93 -8.04 -0.80
C THR A 57 -9.96 -8.94 -1.56
N VAL A 58 -9.69 -10.12 -1.00
CA VAL A 58 -8.90 -11.18 -1.63
C VAL A 58 -9.73 -12.46 -1.52
N ALA A 59 -10.10 -13.01 -2.68
CA ALA A 59 -10.96 -14.18 -2.82
C ALA A 59 -10.17 -15.48 -2.72
#